data_AF-A0A1X0RV47-F1
#
_entry.id   AF-A0A1X0RV47-F1
#
_cell.length_a   1.000
_cell.length_b   1.000
_cell.length_c   1.000
_cell.angle_alpha   90.00
_cell.angle_beta   90.00
_cell.angle_gamma   90.00
#
_symmetry.space_group_name_H-M   'P 1'
#
loop_
_entity.id
_entity.type
_entity.pdbx_description
1 polymer ?
#
loop_
_entity_poly.entity_id
_entity_poly.type
_entity_poly.pdbx_seq_one_letter_code
_entity_poly.pdbx_strand_id
1 'polypeptide(L)'
;MVLYHHTELCASTNMIDGKPLFYVPKSVELSSIKDWKKNMGVRFPAMCKRRTACSSTEAHQMILIPSPEKMSQLEKYIENEPVMLQEFIQHDGVIVKVYVADGQITASTRPSFKNLDTTGDVVHFDSQTLPKSFETKIELSDDLDKIFLRTNPGDILVQKESLLDNDRLKQIADGLYRQLGLTFFGFDVLLQSKTNDYYVVDVNYFPSFKDVENFHSMFVNILEKRLT
;
A
#
# COMPACT_ATOMS: atom_id res chain seq x y z
N MET A 1 7.71 5.20 -9.10
CA MET A 1 9.07 5.48 -8.60
C MET A 1 9.21 6.90 -8.02
N VAL A 2 8.88 7.96 -8.76
CA VAL A 2 8.96 9.35 -8.23
C VAL A 2 8.18 9.49 -6.92
N LEU A 3 6.94 9.00 -6.88
CA LEU A 3 6.11 9.06 -5.66
C LEU A 3 6.75 8.32 -4.47
N TYR A 4 7.42 7.19 -4.69
CA TYR A 4 8.11 6.46 -3.62
C TYR A 4 9.23 7.29 -2.98
N HIS A 5 10.13 7.86 -3.79
CA HIS A 5 11.24 8.66 -3.27
C HIS A 5 10.77 9.89 -2.50
N HIS A 6 9.75 10.59 -3.01
CA HIS A 6 9.13 11.71 -2.30
C HIS A 6 8.44 11.25 -1.01
N THR A 7 7.82 10.07 -0.98
CA THR A 7 7.21 9.51 0.22
C THR A 7 8.26 9.20 1.29
N GLU A 8 9.41 8.62 0.91
CA GLU A 8 10.54 8.39 1.84
C GLU A 8 11.11 9.69 2.40
N LEU A 9 11.28 10.72 1.55
CA LEU A 9 11.76 12.03 1.98
C LEU A 9 10.76 12.71 2.93
N CYS A 10 9.45 12.55 2.68
CA CYS A 10 8.42 13.02 3.60
C CYS A 10 8.51 12.27 4.94
N ALA A 11 8.65 10.95 4.92
CA ALA A 11 8.75 10.14 6.14
C ALA A 11 9.98 10.50 7.00
N SER A 12 11.13 10.83 6.37
CA SER A 12 12.36 11.16 7.09
C SER A 12 12.37 12.55 7.73
N THR A 13 11.44 13.43 7.33
CA THR A 13 11.40 14.84 7.75
C THR A 13 10.22 15.19 8.66
N ASN A 14 9.24 14.29 8.82
CA ASN A 14 8.03 14.54 9.61
C ASN A 14 8.01 13.63 10.85
N MET A 15 7.89 14.23 12.03
CA MET A 15 7.92 13.56 13.33
C MET A 15 6.70 13.93 14.16
N ILE A 16 6.26 13.02 15.04
CA ILE A 16 5.22 13.21 16.04
C ILE A 16 5.71 12.63 17.37
N ASP A 17 5.68 13.43 18.44
CA ASP A 17 6.13 13.02 19.79
C ASP A 17 7.51 12.34 19.84
N GLY A 18 8.47 12.87 19.06
CA GLY A 18 9.83 12.34 18.99
C GLY A 18 9.98 11.03 18.20
N LYS A 19 8.94 10.56 17.52
CA LYS A 19 8.96 9.40 16.62
C LYS A 19 8.59 9.81 15.19
N PRO A 20 8.97 9.04 14.15
CA PRO A 20 8.49 9.28 12.79
C PRO A 20 6.96 9.34 12.71
N LEU A 21 6.45 10.33 11.98
CA LEU A 21 5.02 10.48 11.74
C LEU A 21 4.46 9.24 11.03
N PHE A 22 5.22 8.67 10.11
CA PHE A 22 4.98 7.40 9.47
C PHE A 22 6.29 6.83 8.95
N TYR A 23 6.27 5.56 8.56
CA TYR A 23 7.39 4.85 7.95
C TYR A 23 7.04 4.46 6.51
N VAL A 24 8.07 4.16 5.73
CA VAL A 24 7.93 3.54 4.41
C VAL A 24 8.60 2.18 4.48
N PRO A 25 7.98 1.09 4.00
CA PRO A 25 8.64 -0.21 4.02
C PRO A 25 9.90 -0.15 3.16
N LYS A 26 11.00 -0.69 3.69
CA LYS A 26 12.27 -0.69 2.99
C LYS A 26 12.09 -1.38 1.63
N SER A 27 12.46 -0.67 0.57
CA SER A 27 12.35 -1.16 -0.79
C SER A 27 13.69 -1.10 -1.51
N VAL A 28 13.95 -2.05 -2.39
CA VAL A 28 15.13 -2.09 -3.25
C VAL A 28 14.67 -2.22 -4.69
N GLU A 29 15.22 -1.37 -5.54
CA GLU A 29 15.01 -1.45 -6.98
C GLU A 29 15.99 -2.44 -7.60
N LEU A 30 15.45 -3.28 -8.48
CA LEU A 30 16.22 -4.24 -9.23
C LEU A 30 15.96 -4.01 -10.72
N SER A 31 17.03 -3.93 -11.52
CA SER A 31 16.96 -3.94 -12.99
C SER A 31 16.47 -5.28 -13.54
N SER A 32 16.78 -6.36 -12.82
CA SER A 32 16.31 -7.72 -13.07
C SER A 32 16.20 -8.43 -11.72
N ILE A 33 15.21 -9.31 -11.59
CA ILE A 33 15.05 -10.12 -10.39
C ILE A 33 16.33 -10.92 -10.05
N LYS A 34 17.15 -11.30 -11.05
CA LYS A 34 18.42 -12.04 -10.87
C LYS A 34 19.44 -11.32 -9.98
N ASP A 35 19.36 -9.99 -9.89
CA ASP A 35 20.27 -9.19 -9.08
C ASP A 35 19.89 -9.16 -7.60
N TRP A 36 18.83 -9.88 -7.18
CA TRP A 36 18.35 -9.88 -5.80
C TRP A 36 19.43 -10.22 -4.77
N LYS A 37 20.33 -11.16 -5.09
CA LYS A 37 21.41 -11.58 -4.18
C LYS A 37 22.49 -10.51 -3.97
N LYS A 38 22.68 -9.61 -4.93
CA LYS A 38 23.75 -8.59 -4.89
C LYS A 38 23.36 -7.38 -4.06
N ASN A 39 22.06 -7.11 -3.91
CA ASN A 39 21.51 -5.88 -3.33
C ASN A 39 20.54 -6.14 -2.16
N MET A 40 20.69 -7.26 -1.44
CA MET A 40 19.69 -7.65 -0.46
C MET A 40 19.80 -6.88 0.85
N GLY A 41 18.96 -5.85 0.99
CA GLY A 41 18.68 -5.17 2.24
C GLY A 41 17.27 -5.41 2.79
N VAL A 42 16.41 -6.12 2.05
CA VAL A 42 14.98 -6.32 2.35
C VAL A 42 14.79 -7.61 3.14
N ARG A 43 14.04 -7.56 4.23
CA ARG A 43 13.60 -8.74 5.00
C ARG A 43 12.39 -9.40 4.35
N PHE A 44 12.29 -10.71 4.55
CA PHE A 44 11.15 -11.50 4.10
C PHE A 44 10.12 -11.69 5.22
N PRO A 45 8.83 -11.83 4.89
CA PRO A 45 8.24 -11.83 3.55
C PRO A 45 8.40 -10.48 2.81
N ALA A 46 8.38 -10.53 1.48
CA ALA A 46 8.56 -9.35 0.63
C ALA A 46 7.53 -9.32 -0.50
N MET A 47 7.08 -8.12 -0.86
CA MET A 47 6.25 -7.86 -2.02
C MET A 47 7.13 -7.48 -3.21
N CYS A 48 6.98 -8.16 -4.34
CA CYS A 48 7.55 -7.76 -5.61
C CYS A 48 6.49 -7.02 -6.43
N LYS A 49 6.81 -5.78 -6.78
CA LYS A 49 5.97 -4.90 -7.60
C LYS A 49 6.70 -4.62 -8.91
N ARG A 50 6.01 -4.71 -10.05
CA ARG A 50 6.59 -4.27 -11.34
C ARG A 50 6.79 -2.75 -11.34
N ARG A 51 7.86 -2.25 -11.97
CA ARG A 51 8.14 -0.79 -12.01
C ARG A 51 7.37 -0.04 -13.11
N THR A 52 6.78 -0.75 -14.07
CA THR A 52 5.93 -0.17 -15.11
C THR A 52 4.68 0.42 -14.44
N ALA A 53 4.67 1.74 -14.23
CA ALA A 53 3.79 2.38 -13.25
C ALA A 53 2.58 3.12 -13.83
N CYS A 54 2.13 2.83 -15.05
CA CYS A 54 0.94 3.49 -15.60
C CYS A 54 0.18 2.63 -16.61
N SER A 55 -1.11 2.42 -16.32
CA SER A 55 -2.18 2.13 -17.27
C SER A 55 -2.10 0.82 -18.08
N SER A 56 -1.24 -0.13 -17.70
CA SER A 56 -1.25 -1.48 -18.26
C SER A 56 -1.76 -2.48 -17.22
N THR A 57 -2.42 -3.55 -17.66
CA THR A 57 -2.96 -4.61 -16.79
C THR A 57 -1.86 -5.24 -15.93
N GLU A 58 -0.63 -5.27 -16.44
CA GLU A 58 0.54 -5.86 -15.81
C GLU A 58 1.06 -5.05 -14.63
N ALA A 59 0.85 -3.72 -14.59
CA ALA A 59 1.30 -2.85 -13.50
C ALA A 59 0.73 -3.22 -12.13
N HIS A 60 -0.42 -3.89 -12.14
CA HIS A 60 -1.16 -4.30 -10.94
C HIS A 60 -0.87 -5.73 -10.51
N GLN A 61 -0.10 -6.47 -11.32
CA GLN A 61 0.35 -7.82 -11.00
C GLN A 61 1.51 -7.74 -10.01
N MET A 62 1.30 -8.32 -8.84
CA MET A 62 2.26 -8.36 -7.74
C MET A 62 2.53 -9.80 -7.34
N ILE A 63 3.68 -9.99 -6.69
CA ILE A 63 4.10 -11.30 -6.19
C ILE A 63 4.46 -11.16 -4.71
N LEU A 64 3.79 -11.91 -3.86
CA LEU A 64 4.13 -12.03 -2.46
C LEU A 64 5.10 -13.21 -2.28
N ILE A 65 6.27 -12.93 -1.71
CA ILE A 65 7.36 -13.88 -1.59
C ILE A 65 7.60 -14.15 -0.09
N PRO A 66 7.40 -15.38 0.39
CA PRO A 66 7.49 -15.67 1.83
C PRO A 66 8.94 -15.76 2.33
N SER A 67 9.88 -16.17 1.49
CA SER A 67 11.28 -16.37 1.89
C SER A 67 12.29 -16.19 0.75
N PRO A 68 13.59 -15.94 1.04
CA PRO A 68 14.62 -15.80 0.03
C PRO A 68 14.78 -17.04 -0.87
N GLU A 69 14.55 -18.24 -0.33
CA GLU A 69 14.72 -19.51 -1.05
C GLU A 69 13.73 -19.64 -2.22
N LYS A 70 12.59 -18.96 -2.13
CA LYS A 70 11.55 -18.95 -3.17
C LYS A 70 11.86 -17.96 -4.31
N MET A 71 12.86 -17.10 -4.18
CA MET A 71 13.20 -16.08 -5.18
C MET A 71 13.55 -16.64 -6.56
N SER A 72 14.15 -17.83 -6.61
CA SER A 72 14.49 -18.50 -7.89
C SER A 72 13.24 -18.85 -8.72
N GLN A 73 12.08 -18.99 -8.09
CA GLN A 73 10.81 -19.28 -8.77
C GLN A 73 10.34 -18.07 -9.59
N LEU A 74 10.74 -16.86 -9.22
CA LEU A 74 10.31 -15.62 -9.86
C LEU A 74 11.01 -15.35 -11.20
N GLU A 75 12.20 -15.93 -11.41
CA GLU A 75 12.98 -15.73 -12.63
C GLU A 75 12.17 -16.07 -13.89
N LYS A 76 11.29 -17.08 -13.83
CA LYS A 76 10.45 -17.48 -14.97
C LYS A 76 9.34 -16.48 -15.34
N TYR A 77 8.98 -15.58 -14.43
CA TYR A 77 7.80 -14.71 -14.59
C TYR A 77 8.16 -13.26 -14.90
N ILE A 78 9.33 -12.80 -14.45
CA ILE A 78 9.74 -11.38 -14.52
C ILE A 78 11.24 -11.22 -14.84
N GLU A 79 11.86 -12.20 -15.52
CA GLU A 79 13.31 -12.31 -15.73
C GLU A 79 13.98 -11.00 -16.17
N ASN A 80 13.37 -10.34 -17.15
CA ASN A 80 13.92 -9.17 -17.85
C ASN A 80 13.17 -7.88 -17.50
N GLU A 81 12.42 -7.89 -16.40
CA GLU A 81 11.63 -6.72 -15.99
C GLU A 81 12.25 -6.00 -14.80
N PRO A 82 12.27 -4.66 -14.84
CA PRO A 82 12.63 -3.87 -13.68
C PRO A 82 11.54 -4.00 -12.60
N VAL A 83 11.93 -4.38 -11.40
CA VAL A 83 11.02 -4.61 -10.28
C VAL A 83 11.47 -3.87 -9.02
N MET A 84 10.53 -3.72 -8.10
CA MET A 84 10.77 -3.23 -6.76
C MET A 84 10.46 -4.37 -5.78
N LEU A 85 11.43 -4.75 -4.96
CA LEU A 85 11.20 -5.61 -3.80
C LEU A 85 10.97 -4.71 -2.59
N GLN A 86 9.86 -4.89 -1.90
CA GLN A 86 9.46 -4.11 -0.74
C GLN A 86 9.22 -5.04 0.45
N GLU A 87 9.71 -4.69 1.64
CA GLU A 87 9.41 -5.48 2.85
C GLU A 87 7.89 -5.59 3.07
N PHE A 88 7.41 -6.80 3.33
CA PHE A 88 6.03 -7.00 3.74
C PHE A 88 5.89 -6.62 5.22
N ILE A 89 5.04 -5.64 5.49
CA ILE A 89 4.71 -5.23 6.86
C ILE A 89 3.60 -6.13 7.36
N GLN A 90 3.81 -6.81 8.49
CA GLN A 90 2.76 -7.56 9.18
C GLN A 90 1.71 -6.55 9.68
N HIS A 91 0.44 -6.70 9.28
CA HIS A 91 -0.60 -5.67 9.46
C HIS A 91 -2.00 -6.24 9.76
N ASP A 92 -2.08 -7.50 10.20
CA ASP A 92 -3.31 -8.16 10.65
C ASP A 92 -4.43 -8.25 9.60
N GLY A 93 -4.10 -8.13 8.30
CA GLY A 93 -5.09 -8.24 7.23
C GLY A 93 -5.99 -7.03 7.05
N VAL A 94 -5.60 -5.85 7.56
CA VAL A 94 -6.33 -4.59 7.36
C VAL A 94 -5.44 -3.54 6.70
N ILE A 95 -5.90 -2.99 5.58
CA ILE A 95 -5.26 -1.83 4.91
C ILE A 95 -6.20 -0.64 4.98
N VAL A 96 -5.65 0.54 5.22
CA VAL A 96 -6.40 1.81 5.23
C VAL A 96 -6.13 2.53 3.92
N LYS A 97 -7.18 2.81 3.16
CA LYS A 97 -7.13 3.67 1.98
C LYS A 97 -7.50 5.08 2.39
N VAL A 98 -6.58 6.02 2.19
CA VAL A 98 -6.82 7.45 2.44
C VAL A 98 -6.89 8.18 1.12
N TYR A 99 -7.99 8.87 0.88
CA TYR A 99 -8.22 9.73 -0.26
C TYR A 99 -8.06 11.18 0.16
N VAL A 100 -7.32 11.95 -0.63
CA VAL A 100 -7.06 13.36 -0.37
C VAL A 100 -7.58 14.21 -1.53
N ALA A 101 -8.41 15.18 -1.21
CA ALA A 101 -8.96 16.15 -2.16
C ALA A 101 -8.85 17.56 -1.56
N ASP A 102 -7.93 18.36 -2.10
CA ASP A 102 -7.70 19.75 -1.67
C ASP A 102 -7.51 19.88 -0.16
N GLY A 103 -6.69 18.98 0.41
CA GLY A 103 -6.42 18.90 1.84
C GLY A 103 -7.48 18.18 2.66
N GLN A 104 -8.69 17.94 2.17
CA GLN A 104 -9.66 17.11 2.91
C GLN A 104 -9.31 15.64 2.74
N ILE A 105 -9.51 14.85 3.81
CA ILE A 105 -9.25 13.41 3.79
C ILE A 105 -10.52 12.59 3.95
N THR A 106 -10.57 11.44 3.28
CA THR A 106 -11.55 10.38 3.53
C THR A 106 -10.79 9.07 3.67
N ALA A 107 -10.94 8.39 4.80
CA ALA A 107 -10.26 7.12 5.08
C ALA A 107 -11.27 5.97 5.09
N SER A 108 -10.87 4.81 4.58
CA SER A 108 -11.67 3.57 4.63
C SER A 108 -10.77 2.37 4.90
N THR A 109 -11.23 1.44 5.71
CA THR A 109 -10.57 0.16 5.96
C THR A 109 -10.99 -0.87 4.92
N ARG A 110 -10.04 -1.70 4.48
CA ARG A 110 -10.29 -2.77 3.52
C ARG A 110 -9.59 -4.06 3.96
N PRO A 111 -10.12 -5.23 3.54
CA PRO A 111 -9.43 -6.48 3.78
C PRO A 111 -8.09 -6.53 3.02
N SER A 112 -7.12 -7.19 3.63
CA SER A 112 -5.76 -7.33 3.13
C SER A 112 -5.18 -8.69 3.53
N PHE A 113 -3.89 -8.89 3.24
CA PHE A 113 -3.14 -10.10 3.59
C PHE A 113 -2.98 -10.23 5.11
N LYS A 114 -3.34 -11.40 5.63
CA LYS A 114 -3.06 -11.80 7.02
C LYS A 114 -1.57 -11.73 7.30
N ASN A 115 -1.22 -11.80 8.58
CA ASN A 115 0.18 -11.98 8.93
C ASN A 115 0.70 -13.31 8.40
N LEU A 116 1.92 -13.28 7.89
CA LEU A 116 2.54 -14.38 7.18
C LEU A 116 3.76 -14.88 7.95
N ASP A 117 3.93 -16.18 7.98
CA ASP A 117 5.23 -16.79 8.28
C ASP A 117 6.07 -16.92 6.99
N THR A 118 7.30 -17.42 7.13
CA THR A 118 8.23 -17.60 6.01
C THR A 118 8.09 -18.97 5.33
N THR A 119 7.09 -19.77 5.68
CA THR A 119 6.94 -21.17 5.23
C THR A 119 5.95 -21.36 4.09
N GLY A 120 5.14 -20.33 3.79
CA GLY A 120 4.17 -20.36 2.71
C GLY A 120 4.77 -20.50 1.30
N ASP A 121 3.89 -20.48 0.31
CA ASP A 121 4.25 -20.46 -1.11
C ASP A 121 4.20 -19.06 -1.71
N VAL A 122 4.81 -18.92 -2.88
CA VAL A 122 4.77 -17.67 -3.65
C VAL A 122 3.34 -17.45 -4.14
N VAL A 123 2.79 -16.27 -3.87
CA VAL A 123 1.44 -15.92 -4.29
C VAL A 123 1.48 -14.82 -5.34
N HIS A 124 0.93 -15.11 -6.50
CA HIS A 124 0.74 -14.16 -7.60
C HIS A 124 -0.67 -13.62 -7.55
N PHE A 125 -0.84 -12.29 -7.66
CA PHE A 125 -2.15 -11.69 -7.62
C PHE A 125 -2.22 -10.37 -8.38
N ASP A 126 -3.43 -10.00 -8.79
CA ASP A 126 -3.73 -8.66 -9.30
C ASP A 126 -4.38 -7.82 -8.20
N SER A 127 -3.69 -6.76 -7.78
CA SER A 127 -4.16 -5.82 -6.75
C SER A 127 -5.54 -5.20 -7.05
N GLN A 128 -5.96 -5.09 -8.31
CA GLN A 128 -7.29 -4.54 -8.67
C GLN A 128 -8.44 -5.51 -8.43
N THR A 129 -8.15 -6.82 -8.43
CA THR A 129 -9.13 -7.90 -8.26
C THR A 129 -9.38 -8.25 -6.79
N LEU A 130 -8.57 -7.71 -5.88
CA LEU A 130 -8.70 -7.96 -4.46
C LEU A 130 -10.01 -7.36 -3.89
N PRO A 131 -10.60 -8.00 -2.86
CA PRO A 131 -11.77 -7.49 -2.17
C PRO A 131 -11.60 -6.05 -1.68
N LYS A 132 -12.62 -5.23 -1.94
CA LYS A 132 -12.62 -3.80 -1.57
C LYS A 132 -13.42 -3.51 -0.30
N SER A 133 -14.25 -4.45 0.14
CA SER A 133 -14.94 -4.40 1.42
C SER A 133 -14.98 -5.80 2.05
N PHE A 134 -15.14 -5.84 3.38
CA PHE A 134 -15.28 -7.09 4.14
C PHE A 134 -16.59 -7.84 3.86
N GLU A 135 -17.56 -7.18 3.23
CA GLU A 135 -18.85 -7.77 2.84
C GLU A 135 -18.83 -8.38 1.43
N THR A 136 -17.83 -8.02 0.62
CA THR A 136 -17.78 -8.43 -0.79
C THR A 136 -17.39 -9.90 -0.91
N LYS A 137 -18.32 -10.73 -1.40
CA LYS A 137 -18.05 -12.11 -1.83
C LYS A 137 -17.47 -12.14 -3.24
N ILE A 138 -16.17 -11.90 -3.36
CA ILE A 138 -15.41 -12.21 -4.59
C ILE A 138 -15.01 -13.70 -4.54
N GLU A 139 -14.73 -14.36 -5.65
CA GLU A 139 -14.03 -15.65 -5.62
C GLU A 139 -12.53 -15.36 -5.75
N LEU A 140 -11.76 -15.81 -4.76
CA LEU A 140 -10.29 -15.75 -4.80
C LEU A 140 -9.78 -17.14 -5.18
N SER A 141 -8.62 -17.21 -5.82
CA SER A 141 -7.91 -18.48 -5.97
C SER A 141 -7.60 -19.09 -4.60
N ASP A 142 -7.57 -20.42 -4.50
CA ASP A 142 -7.32 -21.15 -3.25
C ASP A 142 -6.09 -20.65 -2.47
N ASP A 143 -5.02 -20.26 -3.15
CA ASP A 143 -3.80 -19.78 -2.50
C ASP A 143 -3.96 -18.38 -1.89
N LEU A 144 -4.70 -17.49 -2.57
CA LEU A 144 -5.05 -16.18 -2.03
C LEU A 144 -6.04 -16.30 -0.88
N ASP A 145 -7.00 -17.21 -0.98
CA ASP A 145 -8.04 -17.42 0.04
C ASP A 145 -7.46 -17.78 1.42
N LYS A 146 -6.40 -18.61 1.44
CA LYS A 146 -5.67 -18.99 2.66
C LYS A 146 -5.06 -17.79 3.37
N ILE A 147 -4.44 -16.88 2.62
CA ILE A 147 -3.60 -15.80 3.15
C ILE A 147 -4.32 -14.45 3.25
N PHE A 148 -5.50 -14.30 2.65
CA PHE A 148 -6.28 -13.06 2.68
C PHE A 148 -7.34 -13.09 3.78
N LEU A 149 -7.58 -11.96 4.44
CA LEU A 149 -8.58 -11.88 5.52
C LEU A 149 -9.99 -11.79 4.93
N ARG A 150 -10.80 -12.86 5.05
CA ARG A 150 -12.15 -12.94 4.46
C ARG A 150 -13.29 -13.00 5.46
N THR A 151 -13.10 -13.64 6.61
CA THR A 151 -14.22 -14.04 7.46
C THR A 151 -14.23 -13.28 8.77
N ASN A 152 -15.33 -12.57 9.01
CA ASN A 152 -15.71 -11.89 10.25
C ASN A 152 -14.51 -11.34 11.04
N PRO A 153 -13.82 -10.30 10.53
CA PRO A 153 -12.67 -9.74 11.19
C PRO A 153 -13.05 -9.01 12.49
N GLY A 154 -14.32 -9.06 12.93
CA GLY A 154 -14.95 -8.16 13.90
C GLY A 154 -13.98 -7.62 14.94
N ASP A 155 -13.36 -8.50 15.71
CA ASP A 155 -12.43 -8.09 16.77
C ASP A 155 -11.19 -7.37 16.24
N ILE A 156 -10.56 -7.87 15.17
CA ILE A 156 -9.37 -7.26 14.56
C ILE A 156 -9.72 -5.94 13.84
N LEU A 157 -10.81 -5.90 13.07
CA LEU A 157 -11.23 -4.72 12.35
C LEU A 157 -11.60 -3.60 13.32
N VAL A 158 -12.45 -3.91 14.31
CA VAL A 158 -12.84 -2.95 15.35
C VAL A 158 -11.61 -2.47 16.13
N GLN A 159 -10.69 -3.39 16.45
CA GLN A 159 -9.44 -3.01 17.12
C GLN A 159 -8.62 -2.05 16.24
N LYS A 160 -8.38 -2.38 14.97
CA LYS A 160 -7.58 -1.53 14.07
C LYS A 160 -8.24 -0.17 13.87
N GLU A 161 -9.55 -0.12 13.65
CA GLU A 161 -10.32 1.11 13.51
C GLU A 161 -10.26 1.96 14.77
N SER A 162 -10.32 1.36 15.96
CA SER A 162 -10.17 2.09 17.23
C SER A 162 -8.78 2.69 17.44
N LEU A 163 -7.76 2.16 16.76
CA LEU A 163 -6.37 2.65 16.81
C LEU A 163 -6.07 3.66 15.69
N LEU A 164 -7.00 3.89 14.76
CA LEU A 164 -6.83 4.88 13.70
C LEU A 164 -6.96 6.29 14.25
N ASP A 165 -5.90 7.04 14.06
CA ASP A 165 -5.79 8.44 14.40
C ASP A 165 -5.98 9.27 13.12
N ASN A 166 -7.17 9.83 12.96
CA ASN A 166 -7.50 10.66 11.81
C ASN A 166 -6.67 11.93 11.74
N ASP A 167 -6.25 12.50 12.87
CA ASP A 167 -5.37 13.68 12.90
C ASP A 167 -3.97 13.30 12.42
N ARG A 168 -3.48 12.12 12.78
CA ARG A 168 -2.23 11.58 12.22
C ARG A 168 -2.34 11.34 10.72
N LEU A 169 -3.43 10.74 10.23
CA LEU A 169 -3.65 10.55 8.79
C LEU A 169 -3.71 11.89 8.04
N LYS A 170 -4.34 12.90 8.63
CA LYS A 170 -4.40 14.26 8.10
C LYS A 170 -3.01 14.92 8.04
N GLN A 171 -2.20 14.76 9.08
CA GLN A 171 -0.81 15.23 9.09
C GLN A 171 0.05 14.52 8.02
N ILE A 172 -0.14 13.21 7.81
CA ILE A 172 0.52 12.47 6.72
C ILE A 172 0.11 13.05 5.37
N ALA A 173 -1.20 13.25 5.15
CA ALA A 173 -1.73 13.84 3.92
C ALA A 173 -1.13 15.23 3.66
N ASP A 174 -1.03 16.09 4.68
CA ASP A 174 -0.45 17.43 4.54
C ASP A 174 1.06 17.38 4.26
N GLY A 175 1.79 16.43 4.86
CA GLY A 175 3.20 16.19 4.56
C GLY A 175 3.42 15.76 3.11
N LEU A 176 2.64 14.79 2.64
CA LEU A 176 2.67 14.31 1.25
C LEU A 176 2.24 15.41 0.28
N TYR A 177 1.22 16.20 0.60
CA TYR A 177 0.79 17.35 -0.18
C TYR A 177 1.94 18.34 -0.39
N ARG A 178 2.63 18.75 0.69
CA ARG A 178 3.77 19.68 0.59
C ARG A 178 4.91 19.12 -0.26
N GLN A 179 5.15 17.81 -0.14
CA GLN A 179 6.26 17.15 -0.82
C GLN A 179 5.98 16.82 -2.30
N LEU A 180 4.72 16.61 -2.67
CA LEU A 180 4.30 16.15 -4.00
C LEU A 180 3.59 17.24 -4.82
N GLY A 181 3.02 18.26 -4.17
CA GLY A 181 2.23 19.32 -4.81
C GLY A 181 0.89 18.82 -5.39
N LEU A 182 0.41 17.64 -4.99
CA LEU A 182 -0.78 17.02 -5.57
C LEU A 182 -2.05 17.45 -4.87
N THR A 183 -3.06 17.84 -5.65
CA THR A 183 -4.38 18.23 -5.11
C THR A 183 -5.30 17.05 -4.87
N PHE A 184 -5.26 16.09 -5.80
CA PHE A 184 -6.02 14.85 -5.75
C PHE A 184 -5.05 13.69 -5.75
N PHE A 185 -4.98 12.97 -4.64
CA PHE A 185 -4.16 11.77 -4.52
C PHE A 185 -4.77 10.84 -3.48
N GLY A 186 -4.28 9.61 -3.44
CA GLY A 186 -4.59 8.70 -2.35
C GLY A 186 -3.33 7.99 -1.89
N PHE A 187 -3.34 7.52 -0.66
CA PHE A 187 -2.25 6.72 -0.13
C PHE A 187 -2.78 5.59 0.72
N ASP A 188 -1.99 4.52 0.75
CA ASP A 188 -2.31 3.29 1.45
C ASP A 188 -1.50 3.21 2.73
N VAL A 189 -2.18 3.02 3.85
CA VAL A 189 -1.57 2.91 5.17
C VAL A 189 -1.79 1.53 5.77
N LEU A 190 -0.73 0.96 6.34
CA LEU A 190 -0.78 -0.23 7.19
C LEU A 190 -0.46 0.15 8.63
N LEU A 191 -1.18 -0.43 9.58
CA LEU A 191 -0.82 -0.37 11.00
C LEU A 191 -0.07 -1.65 11.36
N GLN A 192 1.22 -1.52 11.66
CA GLN A 192 2.07 -2.67 11.96
C GLN A 192 1.54 -3.47 13.15
N SER A 193 1.48 -4.79 13.05
CA SER A 193 0.74 -5.66 13.99
C SER A 193 1.13 -5.59 15.47
N LYS A 194 2.38 -5.28 15.77
CA LYS A 194 2.94 -5.27 17.13
C LYS A 194 3.04 -3.88 17.73
N THR A 195 3.40 -2.89 16.91
CA THR A 195 3.69 -1.52 17.37
C THR A 195 2.58 -0.55 17.02
N ASN A 196 1.70 -0.90 16.07
CA ASN A 196 0.72 -0.02 15.43
C ASN A 196 1.36 1.22 14.79
N ASP A 197 2.65 1.14 14.43
CA ASP A 197 3.28 2.17 13.63
C ASP A 197 2.65 2.24 12.24
N TYR A 198 2.55 3.46 11.72
CA TYR A 198 1.90 3.76 10.45
C TYR A 198 2.91 3.58 9.34
N TYR A 199 2.61 2.71 8.37
CA TYR A 199 3.43 2.50 7.18
C TYR A 199 2.67 2.95 5.94
N VAL A 200 3.19 3.94 5.22
CA VAL A 200 2.68 4.31 3.89
C VAL A 200 3.33 3.39 2.86
N VAL A 201 2.53 2.56 2.20
CA VAL A 201 3.02 1.48 1.32
C VAL A 201 2.82 1.76 -0.16
N ASP A 202 1.91 2.68 -0.48
CA ASP A 202 1.62 3.12 -1.83
C ASP A 202 1.04 4.54 -1.84
N VAL A 203 1.33 5.29 -2.90
CA VAL A 203 0.77 6.63 -3.16
C VAL A 203 0.36 6.70 -4.61
N ASN A 204 -0.89 7.05 -4.86
CA ASN A 204 -1.52 7.09 -6.17
C ASN A 204 -1.88 8.54 -6.52
N TYR A 205 -1.44 9.01 -7.69
CA TYR A 205 -1.94 10.26 -8.26
C TYR A 205 -3.37 10.05 -8.78
N PHE A 206 -4.29 10.93 -8.38
CA PHE A 206 -5.69 10.90 -8.80
C PHE A 206 -6.30 9.48 -8.85
N PRO A 207 -6.47 8.81 -7.69
CA PRO A 207 -7.14 7.50 -7.65
C PRO A 207 -8.61 7.63 -8.06
N SER A 208 -9.34 6.52 -8.12
CA SER A 208 -10.74 6.54 -8.59
C SER A 208 -11.75 7.28 -7.69
N PHE A 209 -11.40 7.63 -6.45
CA PHE A 209 -12.28 8.25 -5.44
C PHE A 209 -13.67 7.58 -5.26
N LYS A 210 -13.81 6.30 -5.63
CA LYS A 210 -15.10 5.56 -5.57
C LYS A 210 -15.68 5.45 -4.16
N ASP A 211 -14.83 5.49 -3.14
CA ASP A 211 -15.22 5.40 -1.73
C ASP A 211 -15.43 6.79 -1.09
N VAL A 212 -15.37 7.87 -1.88
CA VAL A 212 -15.57 9.23 -1.40
C VAL A 212 -16.96 9.70 -1.82
N GLU A 213 -17.82 9.89 -0.83
CA GLU A 213 -19.17 10.40 -1.05
C GLU A 213 -19.13 11.79 -1.69
N ASN A 214 -20.02 12.02 -2.67
CA ASN A 214 -20.17 13.30 -3.35
C ASN A 214 -18.87 13.83 -4.03
N PHE A 215 -17.94 12.93 -4.39
CA PHE A 215 -16.67 13.33 -5.01
C PHE A 215 -16.85 14.23 -6.25
N HIS A 216 -17.83 13.96 -7.12
CA HIS A 216 -18.07 14.78 -8.30
C HIS A 216 -18.36 16.24 -7.96
N SER A 217 -19.23 16.50 -6.98
CA SER A 217 -19.55 17.85 -6.53
C SER A 217 -18.35 18.51 -5.86
N MET A 218 -17.61 17.76 -5.03
CA MET A 218 -16.40 18.25 -4.39
C MET A 218 -15.33 18.64 -5.43
N PHE A 219 -15.15 17.81 -6.46
CA PHE A 219 -14.21 18.04 -7.55
C PHE A 219 -14.53 19.34 -8.30
N VAL A 220 -15.78 19.54 -8.70
CA VAL A 220 -16.22 20.78 -9.38
C VAL A 220 -15.95 22.00 -8.50
N ASN A 221 -16.34 21.95 -7.23
CA ASN A 221 -16.13 23.07 -6.30
C ASN A 221 -14.64 23.42 -6.12
N ILE A 222 -13.75 22.42 -6.08
CA ILE A 222 -12.30 22.64 -5.98
C ILE A 222 -11.77 23.30 -7.26
N LEU A 223 -12.24 22.89 -8.44
CA LEU A 223 -11.83 23.51 -9.69
C LEU A 223 -12.31 24.96 -9.79
N GLU A 224 -13.57 25.24 -9.44
CA GLU A 224 -14.12 26.60 -9.45
C GLU A 224 -13.30 27.54 -8.57
N LYS A 225 -12.97 27.12 -7.34
CA LYS A 225 -12.13 27.90 -6.41
C LYS A 225 -10.71 28.20 -6.92
N ARG A 226 -10.19 27.39 -7.83
CA ARG A 226 -8.84 27.57 -8.40
C ARG A 226 -8.82 28.42 -9.66
N LEU A 227 -9.98 28.61 -10.28
CA LEU A 227 -10.15 29.44 -11.47
C LEU A 227 -10.50 30.90 -11.12
N THR A 228 -10.92 31.15 -9.88
CA THR A 228 -11.19 32.48 -9.30
C THR A 228 -10.00 32.98 -8.48
#